data_AF-A0A1M2W5A1-F1
#
_entry.id   AF-A0A1M2W5A1-F1
#
_cell.length_a   1.000
_cell.length_b   1.000
_cell.length_c   1.000
_cell.angle_alpha   90.00
_cell.angle_beta   90.00
_cell.angle_gamma   90.00
#
_symmetry.space_group_name_H-M   'P 1'
#
loop_
_entity.id
_entity.type
_entity.pdbx_description
1 polymer ?
#
loop_
_entity_poly.entity_id
_entity_poly.type
_entity_poly.pdbx_seq_one_letter_code
_entity_poly.pdbx_strand_id
1 'polypeptide(L)'
;MEVVLREDYRYGMVDPIQWPQLYSEGYEYLCALQRHREAPHRLARLWWTPDEGEDFQLLQGCTIKTLGLLRAECVRELSEMVDDLVAEVEDSERRRMHVVDDRVLWLTTAMRHARDRLRNFACTFRDAAMQVREVQRYWLMTRAYLDYYGT
;
A
#
# COMPACT_ATOMS: atom_id res chain seq x y z
N MET A 1 7.37 -12.90 -20.67
CA MET A 1 7.06 -12.95 -19.23
C MET A 1 5.57 -12.73 -19.07
N GLU A 2 4.89 -13.57 -18.28
CA GLU A 2 3.45 -13.47 -18.06
C GLU A 2 3.18 -12.77 -16.72
N VAL A 3 2.29 -11.78 -16.72
CA VAL A 3 1.87 -11.04 -15.51
C VAL A 3 0.75 -11.84 -14.85
N VAL A 4 1.05 -12.54 -13.75
CA VAL A 4 0.10 -13.42 -13.05
C VAL A 4 0.08 -13.09 -11.56
N LEU A 5 -1.12 -13.00 -10.99
CA LEU A 5 -1.33 -12.82 -9.55
C LEU A 5 -0.91 -14.08 -8.78
N ARG A 6 -0.06 -13.93 -7.77
CA ARG A 6 0.45 -15.02 -6.92
C ARG A 6 -0.39 -15.18 -5.66
N GLU A 7 -0.11 -16.24 -4.89
CA GLU A 7 -0.83 -16.54 -3.62
C GLU A 7 -0.69 -15.42 -2.58
N ASP A 8 0.43 -14.69 -2.61
CA ASP A 8 0.63 -13.50 -1.78
C ASP A 8 -0.03 -12.25 -2.36
N TYR A 9 -0.87 -12.37 -3.40
CA TYR A 9 -1.55 -11.26 -4.08
C TYR A 9 -0.59 -10.26 -4.75
N ARG A 10 0.68 -10.60 -4.94
CA ARG A 10 1.65 -9.81 -5.71
C ARG A 10 1.82 -10.38 -7.12
N TYR A 11 2.47 -9.62 -8.00
CA TYR A 11 2.73 -10.06 -9.37
C TYR A 11 4.09 -10.79 -9.55
N GLY A 12 4.72 -11.22 -8.46
CA GLY A 12 6.04 -11.86 -8.49
C GLY A 12 7.13 -10.92 -9.04
N MET A 13 8.03 -11.44 -9.88
CA MET A 13 9.20 -10.68 -10.38
C MET A 13 8.87 -9.43 -11.20
N VAL A 14 7.65 -9.32 -11.75
CA VAL A 14 7.24 -8.17 -12.57
C VAL A 14 6.54 -7.07 -11.75
N ASP A 15 6.35 -7.27 -10.45
CA ASP A 15 5.75 -6.25 -9.59
C ASP A 15 6.78 -5.11 -9.37
N PRO A 16 6.48 -3.86 -9.74
CA PRO A 16 7.43 -2.74 -9.69
C PRO A 16 7.80 -2.30 -8.26
N ILE A 17 7.38 -3.04 -7.23
CA ILE A 17 7.81 -2.86 -5.84
C ILE A 17 8.70 -3.99 -5.32
N GLN A 18 8.98 -5.00 -6.16
CA GLN A 18 9.87 -6.11 -5.82
C GLN A 18 11.33 -5.78 -6.10
N TRP A 19 12.20 -6.19 -5.19
CA TRP A 19 13.64 -6.03 -5.36
C TRP A 19 14.24 -7.26 -6.05
N PRO A 20 15.19 -7.12 -7.00
CA PRO A 20 15.74 -5.88 -7.56
C PRO A 20 14.80 -5.19 -8.56
N GLN A 21 14.87 -3.86 -8.60
CA GLN A 21 14.10 -3.05 -9.54
C GLN A 21 14.77 -2.95 -10.90
N LEU A 22 13.98 -3.10 -11.96
CA LEU A 22 14.40 -2.75 -13.31
C LEU A 22 14.28 -1.23 -13.48
N TYR A 23 15.31 -0.61 -14.07
CA TYR A 23 15.22 0.81 -14.42
C TYR A 23 14.13 1.01 -15.48
N SER A 24 13.25 1.99 -15.24
CA SER A 24 12.22 2.42 -16.18
C SER A 24 12.16 3.95 -16.18
N GLU A 25 12.20 4.54 -17.37
CA GLU A 25 12.01 5.98 -17.54
C GLU A 25 10.64 6.40 -16.99
N GLY A 26 10.60 7.54 -16.29
CA GLY A 26 9.43 8.02 -15.55
C GLY A 26 9.20 7.38 -14.17
N TYR A 27 9.97 6.34 -13.82
CA TYR A 27 9.90 5.63 -12.55
C TYR A 27 11.29 5.48 -11.90
N GLU A 28 12.18 6.44 -12.14
CA GLU A 28 13.56 6.45 -11.66
C GLU A 28 13.62 6.34 -10.13
N TYR A 29 12.68 6.99 -9.44
CA TYR A 29 12.56 6.99 -7.99
C TYR A 29 12.34 5.60 -7.38
N LEU A 30 11.91 4.60 -8.16
CA LEU A 30 11.75 3.22 -7.64
C LEU A 30 13.07 2.62 -7.16
N CYS A 31 14.24 3.15 -7.57
CA CYS A 31 15.51 2.72 -6.99
C CYS A 31 15.63 3.03 -5.49
N ALA A 32 14.87 3.99 -4.98
CA ALA A 32 14.81 4.36 -3.56
C ALA A 32 13.76 3.58 -2.76
N LEU A 33 13.16 2.53 -3.33
CA LEU A 33 12.21 1.69 -2.62
C LEU A 33 12.83 1.06 -1.37
N GLN A 34 12.06 1.14 -0.28
CA GLN A 34 12.42 0.53 0.99
C GLN A 34 12.54 -0.99 0.81
N ARG A 35 13.60 -1.57 1.39
CA ARG A 35 13.79 -3.03 1.40
C ARG A 35 12.84 -3.67 2.40
N HIS A 36 12.47 -4.93 2.15
CA HIS A 36 11.71 -5.77 3.06
C HIS A 36 12.27 -5.68 4.49
N ARG A 37 11.37 -5.45 5.46
CA ARG A 37 11.69 -5.42 6.88
C ARG A 37 10.84 -6.46 7.60
N GLU A 38 11.46 -7.25 8.45
CA GLU A 38 10.77 -8.21 9.30
C GLU A 38 10.38 -7.58 10.64
N ALA A 39 9.40 -8.18 11.31
CA ALA A 39 9.06 -7.80 12.68
C ALA A 39 10.30 -7.95 13.59
N PRO A 40 10.50 -7.07 14.59
CA PRO A 40 9.57 -6.07 15.11
C PRO A 40 9.71 -4.67 14.47
N HIS A 41 10.28 -4.55 13.26
CA HIS A 41 10.48 -3.24 12.63
C HIS A 41 9.15 -2.53 12.36
N ARG A 42 9.07 -1.21 12.60
CA ARG A 42 7.84 -0.40 12.41
C ARG A 42 7.22 -0.51 11.01
N LEU A 43 8.06 -0.77 10.00
CA LEU A 43 7.65 -0.89 8.59
C LEU A 43 7.28 -2.31 8.18
N ALA A 44 7.38 -3.31 9.06
CA ALA A 44 7.11 -4.71 8.70
C ALA A 44 5.68 -4.92 8.14
N ARG A 45 4.72 -4.11 8.61
CA ARG A 45 3.34 -4.14 8.15
C ARG A 45 3.18 -3.83 6.64
N LEU A 46 4.16 -3.18 6.01
CA LEU A 46 4.16 -2.97 4.55
C LEU A 46 4.37 -4.24 3.73
N TRP A 47 4.85 -5.32 4.35
CA TRP A 47 5.04 -6.60 3.69
C TRP A 47 4.14 -7.71 4.19
N TRP A 48 3.31 -7.43 5.20
CA TRP A 48 2.30 -8.34 5.73
C TRP A 48 1.32 -8.80 4.64
N THR A 49 0.93 -10.07 4.71
CA THR A 49 -0.12 -10.68 3.90
C THR A 49 -1.25 -11.05 4.86
N PRO A 50 -2.49 -10.60 4.63
CA PRO A 50 -3.60 -10.98 5.49
C PRO A 50 -3.89 -12.48 5.38
N ASP A 51 -4.33 -13.07 6.48
CA ASP A 51 -4.86 -14.43 6.56
C ASP A 51 -6.39 -14.41 6.66
N GLU A 52 -7.07 -15.31 5.94
CA GLU A 52 -8.54 -15.32 5.90
C GLU A 52 -9.17 -15.77 7.22
N GLY A 53 -8.55 -16.73 7.91
CA GLY A 53 -9.06 -17.27 9.17
C GLY A 53 -8.81 -16.34 10.36
N GLU A 54 -7.70 -15.61 10.33
CA GLU A 54 -7.29 -14.75 11.44
C GLU A 54 -7.71 -13.30 11.25
N ASP A 55 -7.56 -12.73 10.05
CA ASP A 55 -7.65 -11.27 9.83
C ASP A 55 -8.97 -10.82 9.22
N PHE A 56 -9.83 -11.74 8.74
CA PHE A 56 -11.04 -11.39 8.00
C PHE A 56 -12.32 -11.76 8.75
N GLN A 57 -13.26 -10.83 8.82
CA GLN A 57 -14.54 -11.00 9.49
C GLN A 57 -15.69 -10.93 8.49
N LEU A 58 -16.39 -12.06 8.32
CA LEU A 58 -17.58 -12.14 7.50
C LEU A 58 -18.74 -11.33 8.09
N LEU A 59 -19.48 -10.66 7.20
CA LEU A 59 -20.70 -9.94 7.55
C LEU A 59 -21.79 -10.91 8.00
N GLN A 60 -22.37 -10.64 9.16
CA GLN A 60 -23.53 -11.35 9.65
C GLN A 60 -24.81 -10.76 9.02
N GLY A 61 -25.83 -11.61 8.82
CA GLY A 61 -27.13 -11.17 8.31
C GLY A 61 -27.19 -10.84 6.80
N CYS A 62 -26.10 -10.99 6.05
CA CYS A 62 -26.11 -10.83 4.59
C CYS A 62 -26.50 -12.13 3.87
N THR A 63 -27.18 -12.02 2.72
CA THR A 63 -27.45 -13.15 1.82
C THR A 63 -26.15 -13.68 1.20
N ILE A 64 -25.20 -12.79 0.88
CA ILE A 64 -23.89 -13.16 0.33
C ILE A 64 -22.96 -13.49 1.50
N LYS A 65 -22.54 -14.76 1.60
CA LYS A 65 -21.78 -15.29 2.74
C LYS A 65 -20.27 -15.10 2.66
N THR A 66 -19.77 -14.56 1.56
CA THR A 66 -18.33 -14.34 1.31
C THR A 66 -17.90 -12.89 1.55
N LEU A 67 -18.84 -11.99 1.84
CA LEU A 67 -18.54 -10.59 2.09
C LEU A 67 -18.12 -10.38 3.54
N GLY A 68 -17.09 -9.58 3.73
CA GLY A 68 -16.55 -9.27 5.03
C GLY A 68 -15.66 -8.03 4.99
N LEU A 69 -15.03 -7.76 6.12
CA LEU A 69 -14.04 -6.70 6.31
C LEU A 69 -12.81 -7.29 6.98
N LEU A 70 -11.65 -6.69 6.74
CA LEU A 70 -10.50 -6.97 7.60
C LEU A 70 -10.78 -6.46 9.01
N ARG A 71 -10.23 -7.16 10.00
CA ARG A 71 -10.25 -6.73 11.40
C ARG A 71 -9.66 -5.34 11.53
N ALA A 72 -10.31 -4.53 12.37
CA ALA A 72 -9.96 -3.12 12.53
C ALA A 72 -8.51 -2.94 13.00
N GLU A 73 -8.00 -3.86 13.82
CA GLU A 73 -6.65 -3.86 14.34
C GLU A 73 -5.61 -3.97 13.21
N CYS A 74 -5.87 -4.82 12.22
CA CYS A 74 -4.99 -5.04 11.08
C CYS A 74 -4.98 -3.84 10.13
N VAL A 75 -6.14 -3.21 9.95
CA VAL A 75 -6.29 -1.99 9.12
C VAL A 75 -5.73 -0.75 9.82
N ARG A 76 -5.78 -0.69 11.15
CA ARG A 76 -5.34 0.46 11.95
C ARG A 76 -3.86 0.76 11.73
N GLU A 77 -2.97 -0.23 11.85
CA GLU A 77 -1.54 -0.01 11.68
C GLU A 77 -1.18 0.49 10.28
N LEU A 78 -1.75 -0.12 9.22
CA LEU A 78 -1.56 0.38 7.85
C LEU A 78 -2.09 1.80 7.70
N SER A 79 -3.22 2.11 8.34
CA SER A 79 -3.81 3.43 8.25
C SER A 79 -2.96 4.50 8.92
N GLU A 80 -2.40 4.22 10.09
CA GLU A 80 -1.49 5.12 10.80
C GLU A 80 -0.27 5.43 9.92
N MET A 81 0.30 4.42 9.26
CA MET A 81 1.39 4.63 8.31
C MET A 81 1.00 5.50 7.11
N VAL A 82 -0.24 5.37 6.61
CA VAL A 82 -0.76 6.23 5.53
C VAL A 82 -0.92 7.66 6.04
N ASP A 83 -1.50 7.85 7.23
CA ASP A 83 -1.74 9.17 7.82
C ASP A 83 -0.42 9.91 8.06
N ASP A 84 0.62 9.23 8.56
CA ASP A 84 1.96 9.78 8.77
C ASP A 84 2.61 10.24 7.45
N LEU A 85 2.60 9.38 6.42
CA LEU A 85 3.23 9.69 5.14
C LEU A 85 2.49 10.81 4.40
N VAL A 86 1.16 10.83 4.50
CA VAL A 86 0.32 11.90 3.98
C VAL A 86 0.67 13.24 4.64
N ALA A 87 0.82 13.27 5.96
CA ALA A 87 1.18 14.49 6.68
C ALA A 87 2.58 15.00 6.27
N GLU A 88 3.52 14.09 6.00
CA GLU A 88 4.85 14.43 5.49
C GLU A 88 4.78 15.08 4.08
N VAL A 89 3.98 14.52 3.16
CA VAL A 89 3.74 15.13 1.84
C VAL A 89 3.13 16.52 1.97
N GLU A 90 2.09 16.69 2.80
CA GLU A 90 1.46 18.00 3.01
C GLU A 90 2.40 19.03 3.65
N ASP A 91 3.31 18.58 4.51
CA ASP A 91 4.32 19.43 5.14
C ASP A 91 5.42 19.84 4.15
N SER A 92 5.88 18.92 3.29
CA SER A 92 6.86 19.22 2.24
C SER A 92 6.32 20.23 1.23
N GLU A 93 5.03 20.11 0.92
CA GLU A 93 4.25 21.03 0.11
C GLU A 93 4.18 22.44 0.69
N ARG A 94 3.76 22.56 1.96
CA ARG A 94 3.65 23.85 2.65
C ARG A 94 4.98 24.59 2.71
N ARG A 95 6.08 23.86 2.88
CA ARG A 95 7.43 24.44 2.94
C ARG A 95 7.97 24.83 1.57
N ARG A 96 7.26 24.51 0.47
CA ARG A 96 7.76 24.63 -0.91
C ARG A 96 9.14 24.01 -1.07
N MET A 97 9.44 22.97 -0.28
CA MET A 97 10.73 22.29 -0.38
C MET A 97 10.87 21.63 -1.74
N HIS A 98 9.73 21.29 -2.37
CA HIS A 98 9.68 20.62 -3.66
C HIS A 98 8.56 21.22 -4.52
N VAL A 99 8.71 21.07 -5.84
CA VAL A 99 7.55 21.12 -6.73
C VAL A 99 6.85 19.77 -6.54
N VAL A 100 5.66 19.74 -5.93
CA VAL A 100 4.76 18.59 -6.09
C VAL A 100 4.62 18.36 -7.57
N ASP A 101 5.16 17.23 -8.02
CA ASP A 101 4.74 16.63 -9.26
C ASP A 101 3.33 16.06 -9.04
N ASP A 102 2.48 16.17 -10.06
CA ASP A 102 1.17 15.52 -10.12
C ASP A 102 1.26 14.03 -9.75
N ARG A 103 2.41 13.39 -9.95
CA ARG A 103 2.68 11.99 -9.56
C ARG A 103 2.54 11.74 -8.06
N VAL A 104 3.16 12.54 -7.20
CA VAL A 104 3.11 12.28 -5.75
C VAL A 104 1.72 12.60 -5.18
N LEU A 105 1.04 13.60 -5.76
CA LEU A 105 -0.36 13.89 -5.44
C LEU A 105 -1.28 12.73 -5.85
N TRP A 106 -1.08 12.18 -7.04
CA TRP A 106 -1.82 11.01 -7.51
C TRP A 106 -1.58 9.78 -6.64
N LEU A 107 -0.31 9.46 -6.33
CA LEU A 107 0.04 8.33 -5.45
C LEU A 107 -0.60 8.48 -4.07
N THR A 108 -0.54 9.68 -3.49
CA THR A 108 -1.13 9.97 -2.18
C THR A 108 -2.65 9.84 -2.21
N THR A 109 -3.30 10.30 -3.28
CA THR A 109 -4.74 10.16 -3.47
C THR A 109 -5.16 8.70 -3.64
N ALA A 110 -4.45 7.94 -4.47
CA ALA A 110 -4.69 6.51 -4.68
C ALA A 110 -4.51 5.71 -3.39
N MET A 111 -3.47 6.04 -2.60
CA MET A 111 -3.22 5.44 -1.29
C MET A 111 -4.38 5.70 -0.31
N ARG A 112 -4.86 6.95 -0.21
CA ARG A 112 -6.01 7.31 0.64
C ARG A 112 -7.25 6.52 0.23
N HIS A 113 -7.55 6.45 -1.07
CA HIS A 113 -8.71 5.68 -1.56
C HIS A 113 -8.61 4.18 -1.30
N ALA A 114 -7.42 3.58 -1.46
CA ALA A 114 -7.20 2.17 -1.15
C ALA A 114 -7.42 1.88 0.35
N ARG A 115 -6.90 2.75 1.22
CA ARG A 115 -7.14 2.66 2.67
C ARG A 115 -8.62 2.84 3.02
N ASP A 116 -9.31 3.79 2.40
CA ASP A 116 -10.72 4.04 2.70
C ASP A 116 -11.60 2.86 2.26
N ARG A 117 -11.23 2.14 1.18
CA ARG A 117 -11.86 0.85 0.82
C ARG A 117 -11.61 -0.21 1.88
N LEU A 118 -10.39 -0.36 2.39
CA LEU A 118 -10.10 -1.32 3.47
C LEU A 118 -10.93 -1.06 4.74
N ARG A 119 -11.18 0.21 5.06
CA ARG A 119 -11.93 0.60 6.26
C ARG A 119 -13.44 0.38 6.11
N ASN A 120 -14.00 0.65 4.93
CA ASN A 120 -15.43 0.87 4.80
C ASN A 120 -16.13 -0.02 3.77
N PHE A 121 -15.38 -0.68 2.87
CA PHE A 121 -15.97 -1.43 1.76
C PHE A 121 -15.92 -2.93 2.03
N ALA A 122 -17.08 -3.49 2.37
CA ALA A 122 -17.22 -4.94 2.52
C ALA A 122 -17.09 -5.62 1.15
N CYS A 123 -16.14 -6.55 1.05
CA CYS A 123 -15.78 -7.24 -0.19
C CYS A 123 -15.40 -8.69 0.10
N THR A 124 -14.94 -9.45 -0.90
CA THR A 124 -14.40 -10.79 -0.64
C THR A 124 -13.02 -10.70 0.02
N PHE A 125 -12.56 -11.77 0.68
CA PHE A 125 -11.22 -11.81 1.25
C PHE A 125 -10.13 -11.52 0.20
N ARG A 126 -10.26 -12.10 -1.00
CA ARG A 126 -9.35 -11.85 -2.12
C ARG A 126 -9.29 -10.36 -2.48
N ASP A 127 -10.45 -9.70 -2.56
CA ASP A 127 -10.49 -8.26 -2.87
C ASP A 127 -9.84 -7.45 -1.74
N ALA A 128 -10.13 -7.78 -0.48
CA ALA A 128 -9.52 -7.12 0.67
C ALA A 128 -7.99 -7.28 0.68
N ALA A 129 -7.49 -8.47 0.39
CA ALA A 129 -6.06 -8.74 0.28
C ALA A 129 -5.41 -7.96 -0.87
N MET A 130 -6.09 -7.84 -2.03
CA MET A 130 -5.64 -6.98 -3.13
C MET A 130 -5.60 -5.49 -2.71
N GLN A 131 -6.59 -5.02 -1.95
CA GLN A 131 -6.61 -3.65 -1.44
C GLN A 131 -5.46 -3.39 -0.45
N VAL A 132 -5.09 -4.36 0.39
CA VAL A 132 -3.88 -4.28 1.22
C VAL A 132 -2.64 -4.09 0.35
N ARG A 133 -2.52 -4.84 -0.75
CA ARG A 133 -1.41 -4.68 -1.69
C ARG A 133 -1.37 -3.32 -2.36
N GLU A 134 -2.53 -2.75 -2.69
CA GLU A 134 -2.61 -1.39 -3.24
C GLU A 134 -2.12 -0.35 -2.23
N VAL A 135 -2.56 -0.41 -0.97
CA VAL A 135 -2.08 0.50 0.09
C VAL A 135 -0.57 0.39 0.25
N GLN A 136 -0.05 -0.83 0.38
CA GLN A 136 1.38 -1.08 0.53
C GLN A 136 2.19 -0.56 -0.66
N ARG A 137 1.70 -0.81 -1.89
CA ARG A 137 2.33 -0.34 -3.13
C ARG A 137 2.40 1.18 -3.17
N TYR A 138 1.27 1.86 -2.98
CA TYR A 138 1.25 3.32 -3.06
C TYR A 138 2.06 3.95 -1.94
N TRP A 139 2.06 3.38 -0.73
CA TRP A 139 2.92 3.84 0.36
C TRP A 139 4.41 3.74 -0.01
N LEU A 140 4.84 2.58 -0.50
CA LEU A 140 6.24 2.35 -0.89
C LEU A 140 6.67 3.28 -2.03
N MET A 141 5.81 3.46 -3.03
CA MET A 141 6.07 4.37 -4.16
C MET A 141 6.14 5.83 -3.71
N THR A 142 5.21 6.29 -2.87
CA THR A 142 5.22 7.65 -2.32
C THR A 142 6.48 7.89 -1.48
N ARG A 143 6.85 6.95 -0.60
CA ARG A 143 8.08 7.09 0.20
C ARG A 143 9.32 7.13 -0.68
N ALA A 144 9.43 6.25 -1.67
CA ALA A 144 10.55 6.23 -2.61
C ALA A 144 10.63 7.52 -3.43
N TYR A 145 9.48 8.08 -3.81
CA TYR A 145 9.43 9.38 -4.49
C TYR A 145 10.00 10.50 -3.62
N LEU A 146 9.57 10.59 -2.36
CA LEU A 146 10.10 11.56 -1.40
C LEU A 146 11.59 11.33 -1.11
N ASP A 147 12.04 10.08 -0.98
CA ASP A 147 13.45 9.75 -0.76
C ASP A 147 14.31 10.18 -1.96
N TYR A 148 13.83 9.95 -3.19
CA TYR A 148 14.61 10.24 -4.40
C TYR A 148 14.67 11.73 -4.75
N TYR A 149 13.53 12.41 -4.74
CA TYR A 149 13.42 13.83 -5.13
C TYR A 149 13.53 14.80 -3.95
N GLY A 150 13.47 14.28 -2.71
CA GLY A 150 13.62 15.06 -1.48
C GLY A 150 15.04 15.15 -0.94
N THR A 151 16.00 14.42 -1.53
CA THR A 151 17.44 14.55 -1.25
C THR A 151 18.07 15.57 -2.19
#